data_AF-R1DKS3-F1
#
_entry.id   AF-R1DKS3-F1
#
_cell.length_a   1.000
_cell.length_b   1.000
_cell.length_c   1.000
_cell.angle_alpha   90.00
_cell.angle_beta   90.00
_cell.angle_gamma   90.00
#
_symmetry.space_group_name_H-M   'P 1'
#
loop_
_entity.id
_entity.type
_entity.pdbx_description
1 polymer ?
#
loop_
_entity_poly.entity_id
_entity_poly.type
_entity_poly.pdbx_seq_one_letter_code
_entity_poly.pdbx_strand_id
1 'polypeptide(L)'
;ELAYALRQIVHEHIEDKHLSTAYASASETARTASGDCTEHAVLLAAGHAPGRYCTALAPLGIPSRVCHGLVYVEQGGSAIDGQVHVDASGNVDPAGGRLTGQYGWHMWTQALIAGKWIDLDATLHLPFTVGHVLVGTSSMADKDAHNNHMQMAALIGNLEITVHDVSHSFER
;
A
#
# COMPACT_ATOMS: atom_id res chain seq x y z
N GLU A 1 9.54 -15.68 0.16
CA GLU A 1 10.76 -15.21 -0.55
C GLU A 1 10.44 -14.35 -1.77
N LEU A 2 10.09 -14.89 -2.94
CA LEU A 2 9.91 -14.07 -4.16
C LEU A 2 8.93 -12.90 -3.99
N ALA A 3 7.79 -13.14 -3.33
CA ALA A 3 6.78 -12.11 -3.16
C ALA A 3 7.24 -10.94 -2.27
N TYR A 4 8.00 -11.24 -1.21
CA TYR A 4 8.61 -10.23 -0.35
C TYR A 4 9.74 -9.48 -1.04
N ALA A 5 10.57 -10.18 -1.83
CA ALA A 5 11.62 -9.55 -2.63
C ALA A 5 11.03 -8.56 -3.65
N LEU A 6 9.94 -8.92 -4.33
CA LEU A 6 9.24 -8.01 -5.25
C LEU A 6 8.64 -6.80 -4.52
N ARG A 7 8.06 -7.01 -3.34
CA ARG A 7 7.58 -5.91 -2.49
C ARG A 7 8.71 -4.93 -2.14
N GLN A 8 9.89 -5.44 -1.79
CA GLN A 8 11.05 -4.60 -1.50
C GLN A 8 11.54 -3.86 -2.75
N ILE A 9 11.64 -4.55 -3.90
CA ILE A 9 12.03 -3.92 -5.18
C ILE A 9 11.08 -2.79 -5.55
N VAL A 10 9.76 -2.97 -5.40
CA VAL A 10 8.79 -1.91 -5.70
C VAL A 10 8.89 -0.74 -4.72
N HIS A 11 9.08 -1.02 -3.43
CA HIS A 11 9.30 0.01 -2.41
C HIS A 11 10.51 0.89 -2.71
N GLU A 12 11.61 0.28 -3.15
CA GLU A 12 12.86 0.95 -3.50
C GLU A 12 12.77 1.65 -4.88
N HIS A 13 12.00 1.10 -5.82
CA HIS A 13 11.89 1.64 -7.18
C HIS A 13 11.11 2.95 -7.26
N ILE A 14 10.07 3.14 -6.44
CA ILE A 14 9.28 4.37 -6.44
C ILE A 14 9.91 5.36 -5.45
N GLU A 15 10.75 6.24 -5.98
CA GLU A 15 11.52 7.22 -5.20
C GLU A 15 10.78 8.56 -5.07
N ASP A 16 10.07 8.98 -6.13
CA ASP A 16 9.31 10.23 -6.15
C ASP A 16 7.89 9.99 -5.66
N LYS A 17 7.68 10.14 -4.36
CA LYS A 17 6.37 9.88 -3.74
C LYS A 17 5.63 11.18 -3.50
N HIS A 18 4.46 11.29 -4.10
CA HIS A 18 3.64 12.49 -4.03
C HIS A 18 2.16 12.13 -4.09
N LEU A 19 1.31 13.01 -3.58
CA LEU A 19 -0.14 12.92 -3.74
C LEU A 19 -0.51 13.14 -5.21
N SER A 20 -0.71 12.06 -5.97
CA SER A 20 -1.14 12.15 -7.37
C SER A 20 -2.67 12.26 -7.45
N THR A 21 -3.19 13.12 -8.31
CA THR A 21 -4.62 13.15 -8.63
C THR A 21 -5.01 12.22 -9.78
N ALA A 22 -4.03 11.58 -10.43
CA ALA A 22 -4.23 10.71 -11.59
C ALA A 22 -3.64 9.31 -11.35
N TYR A 23 -4.47 8.28 -11.55
CA TYR A 23 -4.06 6.87 -11.47
C TYR A 23 -3.10 6.52 -12.61
N ALA A 24 -1.82 6.28 -12.30
CA ALA A 24 -0.85 5.81 -13.30
C ALA A 24 -0.97 4.29 -13.50
N SER A 25 -0.71 3.84 -14.73
CA SER A 25 -0.63 2.39 -15.00
C SER A 25 0.67 1.80 -14.43
N ALA A 26 0.69 0.50 -14.09
CA ALA A 26 1.91 -0.18 -13.66
C ALA A 26 3.10 0.04 -14.61
N SER A 27 2.83 0.04 -15.93
CA SER A 27 3.89 0.26 -16.92
C SER A 27 4.46 1.67 -16.88
N GLU A 28 3.62 2.66 -16.55
CA GLU A 28 3.99 4.06 -16.44
C GLU A 28 4.77 4.29 -15.16
N THR A 29 4.26 3.83 -14.02
CA THR A 29 4.97 3.84 -12.73
C THR A 29 6.35 3.18 -12.83
N ALA A 30 6.45 2.04 -13.52
CA ALA A 30 7.73 1.37 -13.75
C ALA A 30 8.74 2.25 -14.51
N ARG A 31 8.29 3.18 -15.36
CA ARG A 31 9.16 4.11 -16.11
C ARG A 31 9.43 5.41 -15.36
N THR A 32 8.43 5.94 -14.66
CA THR A 32 8.51 7.24 -13.99
C THR A 32 9.11 7.14 -12.59
N ALA A 33 9.07 5.97 -11.95
CA ALA A 33 9.52 5.76 -10.57
C ALA A 33 8.81 6.70 -9.58
N SER A 34 7.55 7.02 -9.86
CA SER A 34 6.79 8.06 -9.17
C SER A 34 5.35 7.64 -8.91
N GLY A 35 4.81 8.00 -7.74
CA GLY A 35 3.42 7.75 -7.35
C GLY A 35 3.18 7.56 -5.85
N ASP A 36 1.96 7.20 -5.49
CA ASP A 36 1.53 6.98 -4.11
C ASP A 36 1.16 5.51 -3.83
N CYS A 37 0.44 5.25 -2.74
CA CYS A 37 -0.05 3.93 -2.34
C CYS A 37 -0.72 3.15 -3.47
N THR A 38 -1.39 3.87 -4.36
CA THR A 38 -2.05 3.33 -5.54
C THR A 38 -1.04 2.74 -6.50
N GLU A 39 -0.06 3.54 -6.95
CA GLU A 39 0.98 3.11 -7.88
C GLU A 39 1.84 1.97 -7.32
N HIS A 40 2.15 2.00 -6.02
CA HIS A 40 2.86 0.91 -5.36
C HIS A 40 2.06 -0.40 -5.42
N ALA A 41 0.78 -0.37 -5.05
CA ALA A 41 -0.08 -1.55 -5.06
C ALA A 41 -0.30 -2.10 -6.48
N VAL A 42 -0.47 -1.20 -7.45
CA VAL A 42 -0.67 -1.51 -8.87
C VAL A 42 0.60 -2.13 -9.47
N LEU A 43 1.77 -1.52 -9.21
CA LEU A 43 3.05 -1.99 -9.73
C LEU A 43 3.43 -3.35 -9.13
N LEU A 44 3.23 -3.54 -7.81
CA LEU A 44 3.48 -4.82 -7.15
C LEU A 44 2.54 -5.92 -7.66
N ALA A 45 1.24 -5.63 -7.80
CA ALA A 45 0.28 -6.57 -8.36
C ALA A 45 0.68 -6.99 -9.80
N ALA A 46 1.10 -6.03 -10.62
CA ALA A 46 1.58 -6.29 -11.99
C ALA A 46 2.89 -7.09 -12.02
N GLY A 47 3.81 -6.84 -11.09
CA GLY A 47 5.07 -7.60 -10.95
C GLY A 47 4.85 -9.06 -10.55
N HIS A 48 3.73 -9.36 -9.88
CA HIS A 48 3.31 -10.73 -9.58
C HIS A 48 2.61 -11.43 -10.75
N ALA A 49 2.02 -10.68 -11.69
CA ALA A 49 1.21 -11.26 -12.76
C ALA A 49 2.01 -12.23 -13.67
N PRO A 50 1.42 -13.39 -14.06
CA PRO A 50 2.06 -14.31 -15.00
C PRO A 50 2.14 -13.70 -16.42
N GLY A 51 3.34 -13.26 -16.84
CA GLY A 51 3.69 -12.80 -18.19
C GLY A 51 2.91 -11.56 -18.68
N ARG A 52 3.51 -10.38 -18.84
CA ARG A 52 4.12 -9.88 -20.11
C ARG A 52 5.14 -8.74 -19.90
N TYR A 53 5.38 -8.29 -18.67
CA TYR A 53 6.24 -7.13 -18.39
C TYR A 53 7.64 -7.47 -17.85
N CYS A 54 7.86 -8.67 -17.33
CA CYS A 54 9.16 -9.11 -16.85
C CYS A 54 9.49 -10.51 -17.37
N THR A 55 10.34 -10.60 -18.39
CA THR A 55 10.86 -11.88 -18.95
C THR A 55 11.79 -12.61 -17.99
N ALA A 56 12.25 -11.95 -16.91
CA ALA A 56 13.12 -12.53 -15.88
C ALA A 56 12.35 -13.24 -14.75
N LEU A 57 11.04 -12.99 -14.62
CA LEU A 57 10.19 -13.63 -13.62
C LEU A 57 9.39 -14.73 -14.32
N ALA A 58 9.65 -15.96 -13.87
CA ALA A 58 9.25 -17.26 -14.44
C ALA A 58 7.83 -17.37 -15.07
N PRO A 59 7.58 -18.41 -15.89
CA PRO A 59 6.24 -18.74 -16.44
C PRO A 59 5.15 -19.09 -15.39
N LEU A 60 5.39 -18.85 -14.10
CA LEU A 60 4.55 -19.19 -12.94
C LEU A 60 4.31 -17.94 -12.08
N GLY A 61 3.81 -16.85 -12.68
CA GLY A 61 3.43 -15.67 -11.91
C GLY A 61 2.50 -16.00 -10.73
N ILE A 62 2.56 -15.19 -9.69
CA ILE A 62 1.76 -15.34 -8.48
C ILE A 62 0.43 -14.61 -8.73
N PRO A 63 -0.73 -15.28 -8.68
CA PRO A 63 -2.00 -14.59 -8.79
C PRO A 63 -2.09 -13.52 -7.70
N SER A 64 -2.37 -12.28 -8.08
CA SER A 64 -2.41 -11.14 -7.18
C SER A 64 -3.67 -10.31 -7.39
N ARG A 65 -4.02 -9.51 -6.39
CA ARG A 65 -5.10 -8.53 -6.44
C ARG A 65 -4.73 -7.31 -5.62
N VAL A 66 -5.39 -6.20 -5.90
CA VAL A 66 -5.23 -4.98 -5.13
C VAL A 66 -6.27 -4.92 -4.02
N CYS A 67 -5.85 -4.42 -2.87
CA CYS A 67 -6.66 -4.22 -1.69
C CYS A 67 -6.72 -2.74 -1.35
N HIS A 68 -7.80 -2.33 -0.70
CA HIS A 68 -7.92 -1.00 -0.16
C HIS A 68 -8.65 -1.03 1.18
N GLY A 69 -8.33 -0.06 2.03
CA GLY A 69 -8.88 0.02 3.37
C GLY A 69 -8.20 1.08 4.20
N LEU A 70 -8.02 0.79 5.49
CA LEU A 70 -7.36 1.70 6.42
C LEU A 70 -6.03 1.10 6.88
N VAL A 71 -5.03 1.94 7.12
CA VAL A 71 -3.78 1.55 7.77
C VAL A 71 -3.44 2.52 8.89
N TYR A 72 -2.97 1.98 10.01
CA TYR A 72 -2.37 2.79 11.07
C TYR A 72 -0.98 3.27 10.65
N VAL A 73 -0.75 4.57 10.79
CA VAL A 73 0.57 5.19 10.69
C VAL A 73 0.88 5.95 11.98
N GLU A 74 2.13 5.86 12.41
CA GLU A 74 2.62 6.62 13.58
C GLU A 74 2.58 8.13 13.31
N GLN A 75 2.76 8.92 14.37
CA GLN A 75 2.70 10.37 14.30
C GLN A 75 3.61 10.95 13.20
N GLY A 76 3.02 11.77 12.33
CA GLY A 76 3.66 12.38 11.17
C GLY A 76 3.88 11.45 9.98
N GLY A 77 3.64 10.15 10.13
CA GLY A 77 3.62 9.20 9.04
C GLY A 77 2.41 9.42 8.12
N SER A 78 2.58 9.11 6.84
CA SER A 78 1.53 9.18 5.82
C SER A 78 1.20 7.79 5.29
N ALA A 79 -0.08 7.45 5.32
CA ALA A 79 -0.59 6.23 4.70
C ALA A 79 -0.48 6.27 3.17
N ILE A 80 -0.31 7.46 2.58
CA ILE A 80 -0.41 7.64 1.14
C ILE A 80 0.95 7.45 0.47
N ASP A 81 2.02 8.00 1.03
CA ASP A 81 3.38 7.92 0.47
C ASP A 81 4.37 7.18 1.38
N GLY A 82 3.95 6.78 2.59
CA GLY A 82 4.81 6.10 3.56
C GLY A 82 5.92 6.97 4.15
N GLN A 83 5.87 8.29 3.91
CA GLN A 83 6.86 9.25 4.41
C GLN A 83 6.47 9.83 5.76
N VAL A 84 7.45 10.40 6.45
CA VAL A 84 7.23 11.23 7.64
C VAL A 84 7.22 12.69 7.21
N HIS A 85 6.10 13.38 7.42
CA HIS A 85 6.00 14.82 7.20
C HIS A 85 6.62 15.56 8.39
N VAL A 86 7.56 16.45 8.07
CA VAL A 86 8.22 17.33 9.03
C VAL A 86 7.97 18.79 8.65
N ASP A 87 7.88 19.66 9.64
CA ASP A 87 7.82 21.10 9.44
C ASP A 87 9.13 21.64 8.84
N ALA A 88 9.14 22.93 8.48
CA ALA A 88 10.34 23.59 7.92
C ALA A 88 11.55 23.60 8.87
N SER A 89 11.36 23.29 10.15
CA SER A 89 12.41 23.20 11.17
C SER A 89 12.87 21.74 11.40
N GLY A 90 12.30 20.77 10.68
CA GLY A 90 12.61 19.35 10.81
C GLY A 90 11.92 18.64 11.98
N ASN A 91 10.95 19.29 12.65
CA ASN A 91 10.15 18.62 13.65
C ASN A 91 9.02 17.84 12.96
N VAL A 92 8.67 16.66 13.48
CA VAL A 92 7.52 15.90 12.99
C VAL A 92 6.28 16.79 13.01
N ASP A 93 5.65 16.97 11.86
CA ASP A 93 4.43 17.77 11.74
C ASP A 93 3.34 17.09 12.58
N PRO A 94 2.81 17.74 13.63
CA PRO A 94 1.80 17.16 14.50
C PRO A 94 0.41 17.15 13.84
N ALA A 95 0.29 17.17 12.51
CA ALA A 95 -0.97 17.17 11.76
C ALA A 95 -2.00 16.11 12.24
N GLY A 96 -1.56 15.05 12.96
CA GLY A 96 -2.40 14.07 13.65
C GLY A 96 -2.98 14.46 15.03
N GLY A 97 -2.72 15.67 15.53
CA GLY A 97 -3.16 16.10 16.86
C GLY A 97 -2.47 15.35 18.02
N ARG A 98 -3.11 15.32 19.21
CA ARG A 98 -2.58 14.72 20.46
C ARG A 98 -2.41 13.20 20.43
N LEU A 99 -2.69 12.53 19.32
CA LEU A 99 -2.62 11.08 19.19
C LEU A 99 -1.25 10.67 18.64
N THR A 100 -0.74 9.53 19.10
CA THR A 100 0.56 8.95 18.71
C THR A 100 0.58 8.40 17.27
N GLY A 101 -0.53 8.52 16.54
CA GLY A 101 -0.69 8.11 15.14
C GLY A 101 -2.16 8.16 14.72
N GLN A 102 -2.43 7.78 13.47
CA GLN A 102 -3.75 7.89 12.84
C GLN A 102 -4.02 6.75 11.87
N TYR A 103 -5.29 6.45 11.62
CA TYR A 103 -5.69 5.60 10.51
C TYR A 103 -5.90 6.45 9.26
N GLY A 104 -5.21 6.13 8.19
CA GLY A 104 -5.38 6.73 6.87
C GLY A 104 -5.94 5.72 5.87
N TRP A 105 -6.60 6.21 4.83
CA TRP A 105 -6.96 5.37 3.68
C TRP A 105 -5.68 4.89 2.99
N HIS A 106 -5.66 3.63 2.57
CA HIS A 106 -4.48 2.99 1.99
C HIS A 106 -4.82 1.91 0.97
N MET A 107 -3.87 1.65 0.07
CA MET A 107 -3.91 0.57 -0.92
C MET A 107 -2.65 -0.31 -0.83
N TRP A 108 -2.83 -1.62 -0.97
CA TRP A 108 -1.75 -2.61 -0.97
C TRP A 108 -2.08 -3.81 -1.86
N THR A 109 -1.19 -4.79 -1.93
CA THR A 109 -1.35 -5.98 -2.78
C THR A 109 -1.55 -7.24 -1.95
N GLN A 110 -2.44 -8.13 -2.39
CA GLN A 110 -2.50 -9.50 -1.90
C GLN A 110 -2.01 -10.46 -2.98
N ALA A 111 -1.19 -11.43 -2.59
CA ALA A 111 -0.65 -12.48 -3.45
C ALA A 111 -1.13 -13.86 -2.98
N LEU A 112 -1.57 -14.72 -3.90
CA LEU A 112 -2.04 -16.08 -3.61
C LEU A 112 -0.87 -17.06 -3.58
N ILE A 113 -0.43 -17.42 -2.38
CA ILE A 113 0.74 -18.28 -2.15
C ILE A 113 0.30 -19.51 -1.36
N ALA A 114 0.58 -20.71 -1.88
CA ALA A 114 0.19 -21.97 -1.26
C ALA A 114 -1.30 -22.04 -0.84
N GLY A 115 -2.18 -21.47 -1.70
CA GLY A 115 -3.63 -21.44 -1.46
C GLY A 115 -4.10 -20.40 -0.43
N LYS A 116 -3.22 -19.50 0.02
CA LYS A 116 -3.55 -18.44 0.99
C LYS A 116 -3.26 -17.05 0.40
N TRP A 117 -4.13 -16.09 0.68
CA TRP A 117 -3.85 -14.69 0.39
C TRP A 117 -2.86 -14.15 1.41
N ILE A 118 -1.73 -13.64 0.93
CA ILE A 118 -0.69 -13.01 1.72
C ILE A 118 -0.65 -11.53 1.36
N ASP A 119 -0.81 -10.67 2.36
CA ASP A 119 -0.77 -9.22 2.20
C ASP A 119 0.66 -8.69 2.11
N LEU A 120 0.87 -7.78 1.17
CA LEU A 120 2.13 -7.17 0.82
C LEU A 120 1.91 -5.68 0.55
N ASP A 121 2.49 -4.84 1.39
CA ASP A 121 2.45 -3.40 1.25
C ASP A 121 3.82 -2.90 0.78
N ALA A 122 3.91 -2.30 -0.40
CA ALA A 122 5.18 -1.75 -0.90
C ALA A 122 5.34 -0.25 -0.60
N THR A 123 4.32 0.43 -0.08
CA THR A 123 4.37 1.87 0.20
C THR A 123 5.08 2.14 1.51
N LEU A 124 4.68 1.41 2.56
CA LEU A 124 5.24 1.58 3.89
C LEU A 124 6.62 0.91 4.00
N HIS A 125 7.50 1.51 4.80
CA HIS A 125 8.82 0.95 5.11
C HIS A 125 8.75 -0.28 6.03
N LEU A 126 7.64 -0.45 6.76
CA LEU A 126 7.39 -1.60 7.62
C LEU A 126 6.75 -2.75 6.82
N PRO A 127 7.06 -4.02 7.14
CA PRO A 127 6.27 -5.17 6.72
C PRO A 127 4.76 -4.96 6.96
N PHE A 128 3.92 -5.70 6.23
CA PHE A 128 2.48 -5.66 6.49
C PHE A 128 2.20 -5.95 7.98
N THR A 129 1.36 -5.13 8.62
CA THR A 129 1.06 -5.20 10.05
C THR A 129 -0.43 -5.40 10.31
N VAL A 130 -0.77 -5.77 11.54
CA VAL A 130 -2.17 -5.82 12.03
C VAL A 130 -2.89 -4.47 11.98
N GLY A 131 -2.15 -3.37 11.75
CA GLY A 131 -2.72 -2.04 11.54
C GLY A 131 -3.48 -1.88 10.23
N HIS A 132 -3.43 -2.86 9.32
CA HIS A 132 -4.20 -2.87 8.07
C HIS A 132 -5.59 -3.45 8.28
N VAL A 133 -6.60 -2.65 8.01
CA VAL A 133 -8.01 -3.04 8.04
C VAL A 133 -8.51 -3.11 6.61
N LEU A 134 -8.68 -4.33 6.09
CA LEU A 134 -9.21 -4.58 4.76
C LEU A 134 -10.68 -4.19 4.67
N VAL A 135 -11.03 -3.42 3.64
CA VAL A 135 -12.42 -3.03 3.37
C VAL A 135 -12.90 -3.61 2.05
N GLY A 136 -12.03 -3.62 1.04
CA GLY A 136 -12.38 -4.12 -0.29
C GLY A 136 -11.18 -4.62 -1.08
N THR A 137 -11.46 -5.45 -2.08
CA THR A 137 -10.47 -6.00 -3.01
C THR A 137 -10.91 -5.76 -4.44
N SER A 138 -9.96 -5.50 -5.33
CA SER A 138 -10.19 -5.36 -6.77
C SER A 138 -9.17 -6.17 -7.55
N SER A 139 -9.61 -6.83 -8.63
CA SER A 139 -8.72 -7.50 -9.58
C SER A 139 -8.02 -6.53 -10.52
N MET A 140 -8.43 -5.24 -10.54
CA MET A 140 -7.99 -4.22 -11.50
C MET A 140 -8.15 -4.60 -12.99
N ALA A 141 -8.86 -5.68 -13.30
CA ALA A 141 -9.13 -6.12 -14.67
C ALA A 141 -10.11 -5.17 -15.39
N ASP A 142 -10.98 -4.52 -14.62
CA ASP A 142 -11.88 -3.49 -15.10
C ASP A 142 -11.27 -2.11 -14.87
N LYS A 143 -11.48 -1.19 -15.83
CA LYS A 143 -10.98 0.20 -15.83
C LYS A 143 -11.53 1.07 -14.69
N ASP A 144 -12.21 0.47 -13.71
CA ASP A 144 -12.90 1.11 -12.61
C ASP A 144 -12.05 1.06 -11.33
N ALA A 145 -10.85 1.66 -11.36
CA ALA A 145 -10.18 2.08 -10.14
C ALA A 145 -11.05 3.08 -9.33
N HIS A 146 -12.00 3.74 -10.01
CA HIS A 146 -12.93 4.73 -9.47
C HIS A 146 -13.93 4.21 -8.41
N ASN A 147 -14.16 2.90 -8.29
CA ASN A 147 -15.16 2.35 -7.37
C ASN A 147 -14.63 2.04 -5.95
N ASN A 148 -13.31 2.07 -5.72
CA ASN A 148 -12.71 1.71 -4.43
C ASN A 148 -13.05 2.71 -3.30
N HIS A 149 -13.15 4.00 -3.63
CA HIS A 149 -13.50 5.03 -2.63
C HIS A 149 -14.96 4.93 -2.14
N MET A 150 -15.88 4.44 -2.98
CA MET A 150 -17.30 4.30 -2.58
C MET A 150 -17.50 3.22 -1.50
N GLN A 151 -16.62 2.23 -1.41
CA GLN A 151 -16.70 1.22 -0.35
C GLN A 151 -16.29 1.76 1.03
N MET A 152 -15.57 2.89 1.10
CA MET A 152 -15.31 3.59 2.37
C MET A 152 -16.58 4.20 2.97
N ALA A 153 -17.55 4.58 2.13
CA ALA A 153 -18.80 5.16 2.60
C ALA A 153 -19.55 4.23 3.55
N ALA A 154 -19.40 2.91 3.38
CA ALA A 154 -20.01 1.92 4.26
C ALA A 154 -19.46 1.95 5.70
N LEU A 155 -18.24 2.45 5.89
CA LEU A 155 -17.61 2.57 7.21
C LEU A 155 -18.02 3.85 7.95
N ILE A 156 -18.50 4.87 7.23
CA ILE A 156 -18.88 6.15 7.82
C ILE A 156 -20.03 5.92 8.80
N GLY A 157 -19.78 6.19 10.09
CA GLY A 157 -20.74 6.01 11.17
C GLY A 157 -20.88 4.58 11.70
N ASN A 158 -20.17 3.60 11.11
CA ASN A 158 -20.27 2.18 11.47
C ASN A 158 -18.97 1.58 12.00
N LEU A 159 -17.87 2.34 11.99
CA LEU A 159 -16.55 1.89 12.44
C LEU A 159 -15.98 2.86 13.47
N GLU A 160 -15.63 2.31 14.64
CA GLU A 160 -14.88 3.01 15.69
C GLU A 160 -13.61 2.20 15.96
N ILE A 161 -12.44 2.85 15.88
CA ILE A 161 -11.15 2.24 16.19
C ILE A 161 -10.50 3.03 17.32
N THR A 162 -10.12 2.33 18.38
CA THR A 162 -9.34 2.89 19.49
C THR A 162 -7.97 2.24 19.52
N VAL A 163 -6.92 3.06 19.49
CA VAL A 163 -5.53 2.61 19.65
C VAL A 163 -5.16 2.69 21.13
N HIS A 164 -4.73 1.57 21.71
CA HIS A 164 -4.34 1.50 23.12
C HIS A 164 -2.81 1.51 23.32
N ASP A 165 -2.11 0.71 22.52
CA ASP A 165 -0.64 0.59 22.55
C ASP A 165 -0.14 0.21 21.15
N VAL A 166 1.10 0.57 20.85
CA VAL A 166 1.75 0.27 19.57
C VAL A 166 3.14 -0.28 19.85
N SER A 167 3.41 -1.48 19.35
CA SER A 167 4.73 -2.10 19.42
C SER A 167 4.95 -3.00 18.21
N HIS A 168 6.22 -3.15 17.82
CA HIS A 168 6.62 -3.95 16.67
C HIS A 168 7.64 -5.00 17.07
N SER A 169 7.37 -6.26 16.73
CA SER A 169 8.31 -7.38 16.87
C SER A 169 8.43 -8.10 15.53
N PHE A 170 9.34 -7.66 14.69
CA PHE A 170 9.65 -8.35 13.44
C PHE A 170 10.70 -9.42 13.72
N GLU A 171 10.34 -10.69 13.54
CA GLU A 171 11.34 -11.75 13.49
C GLU A 171 12.20 -11.56 12.23
N ARG A 172 13.52 -11.68 12.40
CA ARG A 172 14.52 -11.41 11.36
C ARG A 172 14.68 -12.58 10.41
#